data_AF-A0A1C1CUU6-F1
#
_entry.id   AF-A0A1C1CUU6-F1
#
_cell.length_a   1.000
_cell.length_b   1.000
_cell.length_c   1.000
_cell.angle_alpha   90.00
_cell.angle_beta   90.00
_cell.angle_gamma   90.00
#
_symmetry.space_group_name_H-M   'P 1'
#
loop_
_entity.id
_entity.type
_entity.pdbx_description
1 polymer ?
#
loop_
_entity_poly.entity_id
_entity_poly.type
_entity_poly.pdbx_seq_one_letter_code
_entity_poly.pdbx_strand_id
1 'polypeptide(L)'
;MPIYQVIHGISLTPYQKSLLAERITVLHSTEYLTPSLFVNVIFHPAEPVGDFFLAGKPYNNGATSPNRIFGTVRTGPKRTKERFDNFAKKLEAAWYEVVNGPKQAGQTNGASGHGGELSKEDRRARKLHIVGFEGVITGIENGVVLPSVSVCIPPLTAGSASSMHDAPLAYVARVWATADDQPTQADNEGTWLKDNMAFFKEQAEVYSDQPFQDLLKELRERPDLRKLIE
;
A
#
# COMPACT_ATOMS: atom_id res chain seq x y z
N MET A 1 1.91 9.46 3.38
CA MET A 1 2.47 8.12 3.59
C MET A 1 1.44 7.02 3.48
N PRO A 2 1.48 6.31 2.37
CA PRO A 2 1.80 4.91 2.46
C PRO A 2 3.25 4.63 2.09
N ILE A 3 3.79 3.52 2.58
CA ILE A 3 5.00 2.89 2.05
C ILE A 3 4.61 1.49 1.57
N TYR A 4 4.75 1.24 0.28
CA TYR A 4 4.59 -0.08 -0.31
C TYR A 4 5.94 -0.75 -0.46
N GLN A 5 6.08 -1.92 0.12
CA GLN A 5 7.24 -2.80 -0.06
C GLN A 5 6.84 -3.95 -0.99
N VAL A 6 7.49 -4.01 -2.16
CA VAL A 6 7.31 -5.06 -3.15
C VAL A 6 8.49 -6.03 -3.03
N ILE A 7 8.25 -7.19 -2.45
CA ILE A 7 9.24 -8.26 -2.29
C ILE A 7 9.03 -9.26 -3.43
N HIS A 8 10.02 -9.42 -4.30
CA HIS A 8 9.84 -10.20 -5.53
C HIS A 8 10.98 -11.21 -5.77
N GLY A 9 10.60 -12.45 -6.07
CA GLY A 9 11.52 -13.53 -6.43
C GLY A 9 11.80 -13.60 -7.93
N ILE A 10 10.89 -13.06 -8.75
CA ILE A 10 11.11 -12.93 -10.19
C ILE A 10 12.01 -11.74 -10.52
N SER A 11 12.77 -11.83 -11.60
CA SER A 11 13.48 -10.66 -12.12
C SER A 11 12.50 -9.70 -12.81
N LEU A 12 12.35 -8.49 -12.26
CA LEU A 12 11.60 -7.38 -12.87
C LEU A 12 12.56 -6.41 -13.54
N THR A 13 12.23 -5.99 -14.77
CA THR A 13 13.01 -4.95 -15.45
C THR A 13 12.79 -3.58 -14.80
N PRO A 14 13.68 -2.60 -15.00
CA PRO A 14 13.45 -1.23 -14.54
C PRO A 14 12.12 -0.65 -15.01
N TYR A 15 11.72 -0.96 -16.26
CA TYR A 15 10.45 -0.54 -16.82
C TYR A 15 9.24 -1.18 -16.10
N GLN A 16 9.30 -2.47 -15.79
CA GLN A 16 8.23 -3.12 -15.03
C GLN A 16 8.16 -2.56 -13.60
N LYS A 17 9.31 -2.28 -12.97
CA LYS A 17 9.35 -1.64 -11.65
C LYS A 17 8.72 -0.24 -11.69
N SER A 18 9.08 0.60 -12.67
CA SER A 18 8.53 1.94 -12.81
C SER A 18 7.02 1.89 -13.07
N LEU A 19 6.58 1.00 -13.96
CA LEU A 19 5.16 0.86 -14.29
C LEU A 19 4.35 0.39 -13.08
N LEU A 20 4.84 -0.61 -12.33
CA LEU A 20 4.15 -1.06 -11.12
C LEU A 20 4.12 0.04 -10.05
N ALA A 21 5.21 0.77 -9.85
CA ALA A 21 5.25 1.90 -8.90
C ALA A 21 4.24 2.98 -9.27
N GLU A 22 4.15 3.34 -10.56
CA GLU A 22 3.15 4.28 -11.09
C GLU A 22 1.73 3.79 -10.84
N ARG A 23 1.44 2.51 -11.16
CA ARG A 23 0.11 1.91 -10.93
C ARG A 23 -0.29 1.96 -9.46
N ILE A 24 0.61 1.56 -8.56
CA ILE A 24 0.37 1.60 -7.10
C ILE A 24 0.11 3.05 -6.66
N THR A 25 0.91 4.00 -7.16
CA THR A 25 0.78 5.42 -6.85
C THR A 25 -0.57 5.97 -7.24
N VAL A 26 -1.00 5.74 -8.50
CA VAL A 26 -2.30 6.17 -9.01
C VAL A 26 -3.44 5.50 -8.25
N LEU A 27 -3.35 4.19 -8.01
CA LEU A 27 -4.37 3.46 -7.26
C LEU A 27 -4.54 4.04 -5.85
N HIS A 28 -3.46 4.24 -5.10
CA HIS A 28 -3.58 4.74 -3.73
C HIS A 28 -4.00 6.21 -3.68
N SER A 29 -3.41 7.05 -4.53
CA SER A 29 -3.63 8.50 -4.53
C SER A 29 -5.08 8.85 -4.86
N THR A 30 -5.73 8.06 -5.72
CA THR A 30 -7.15 8.20 -6.07
C THR A 30 -8.06 7.54 -5.05
N GLU A 31 -7.73 6.33 -4.59
CA GLU A 31 -8.56 5.61 -3.62
C GLU A 31 -8.66 6.37 -2.29
N TYR A 32 -7.56 6.95 -1.80
CA TYR A 32 -7.50 7.55 -0.46
C TYR A 32 -7.24 9.06 -0.47
N LEU A 33 -7.54 9.73 -1.59
CA LEU A 33 -7.40 11.19 -1.77
C LEU A 33 -6.09 11.74 -1.19
N THR A 34 -5.00 11.05 -1.51
CA THR A 34 -3.65 11.37 -1.03
C THR A 34 -2.85 11.92 -2.21
N PRO A 35 -2.15 13.07 -2.07
CA PRO A 35 -1.29 13.54 -3.14
C PRO A 35 -0.18 12.52 -3.47
N SER A 36 0.16 12.41 -4.75
CA SER A 36 1.08 11.39 -5.27
C SER A 36 2.47 11.47 -4.63
N LEU A 37 2.95 12.67 -4.28
CA LEU A 37 4.22 12.90 -3.60
C LEU A 37 4.39 12.05 -2.33
N PHE A 38 3.29 11.74 -1.63
CA PHE A 38 3.30 11.06 -0.34
C PHE A 38 3.03 9.55 -0.45
N VAL A 39 3.13 8.97 -1.66
CA VAL A 39 2.99 7.54 -1.93
C VAL A 39 4.34 6.96 -2.31
N ASN A 40 4.91 6.14 -1.42
CA ASN A 40 6.23 5.55 -1.62
C ASN A 40 6.11 4.10 -2.05
N VAL A 41 6.98 3.68 -2.97
CA VAL A 41 7.09 2.29 -3.40
C VAL A 41 8.56 1.89 -3.40
N ILE A 42 8.88 0.80 -2.71
CA ILE A 42 10.23 0.27 -2.56
C ILE A 42 10.24 -1.19 -3.01
N PHE A 43 11.24 -1.57 -3.79
CA PHE A 43 11.41 -2.94 -4.27
C PHE A 43 12.53 -3.63 -3.51
N HIS A 44 12.24 -4.80 -2.96
CA HIS A 44 13.21 -5.65 -2.28
C HIS A 44 13.42 -6.97 -3.04
N PRO A 45 14.66 -7.48 -3.10
CA PRO A 45 14.84 -8.87 -3.48
C PRO A 45 14.11 -9.77 -2.48
N ALA A 46 13.59 -10.90 -2.95
CA ALA A 46 13.07 -11.91 -2.04
C ALA A 46 14.20 -12.60 -1.26
N GLU A 47 13.82 -13.24 -0.15
CA GLU A 47 14.75 -13.97 0.70
C GLU A 47 15.46 -15.09 -0.09
N PRO A 48 16.65 -15.55 0.36
CA PRO A 48 17.31 -16.70 -0.24
C PRO A 48 16.37 -17.89 -0.43
N VAL A 49 16.61 -18.62 -1.52
CA VAL A 49 15.79 -19.78 -1.86
C VAL A 49 15.90 -20.83 -0.75
N GLY A 50 14.75 -21.24 -0.21
CA GLY A 50 14.65 -22.18 0.91
C GLY A 50 14.30 -21.53 2.25
N ASP A 51 14.46 -20.21 2.40
CA ASP A 51 14.23 -19.52 3.68
C ASP A 51 12.77 -19.13 3.91
N PHE A 52 11.94 -19.18 2.85
CA PHE A 52 10.50 -19.00 2.98
C PHE A 52 9.80 -20.35 3.13
N PHE A 53 9.07 -20.54 4.23
CA PHE A 53 8.29 -21.75 4.50
C PHE A 53 6.79 -21.46 4.36
N LEU A 54 6.11 -22.26 3.56
CA LEU A 54 4.66 -22.27 3.45
C LEU A 54 4.13 -23.62 3.96
N ALA A 55 3.19 -23.59 4.91
CA ALA A 55 2.64 -24.78 5.55
C ALA A 55 3.73 -25.71 6.15
N GLY A 56 4.74 -25.11 6.80
CA GLY A 56 5.85 -25.83 7.42
C GLY A 56 6.85 -26.48 6.44
N LYS A 57 6.72 -26.22 5.13
CA LYS A 57 7.61 -26.76 4.10
C LYS A 57 8.24 -25.62 3.29
N PRO A 58 9.45 -25.80 2.75
CA PRO A 58 10.04 -24.81 1.86
C PRO A 58 9.10 -24.47 0.70
N TYR A 59 8.88 -23.19 0.44
CA TYR A 59 7.99 -22.73 -0.63
C TYR A 59 8.47 -23.25 -1.99
N ASN A 60 7.52 -23.73 -2.80
CA ASN A 60 7.80 -24.32 -4.11
C ASN A 60 8.95 -25.35 -4.04
N ASN A 61 8.96 -26.19 -2.99
CA ASN A 61 9.99 -27.19 -2.71
C ASN A 61 11.41 -26.61 -2.60
N GLY A 62 11.54 -25.35 -2.17
CA GLY A 62 12.83 -24.68 -2.09
C GLY A 62 13.42 -24.35 -3.45
N ALA A 63 12.58 -24.11 -4.48
CA ALA A 63 13.06 -23.67 -5.79
C ALA A 63 12.98 -22.14 -5.98
N THR A 64 12.05 -21.48 -5.29
CA THR A 64 11.84 -20.02 -5.38
C THR A 64 11.37 -19.46 -4.04
N SER A 65 11.36 -18.13 -3.94
CA SER A 65 10.70 -17.39 -2.85
C SER A 65 9.46 -16.68 -3.40
N PRO A 66 8.35 -16.56 -2.64
CA PRO A 66 7.10 -15.98 -3.15
C PRO A 66 7.15 -14.45 -3.31
N ASN A 67 6.44 -13.94 -4.32
CA ASN A 67 6.24 -12.50 -4.49
C ASN A 67 5.18 -11.97 -3.51
N ARG A 68 5.40 -10.80 -2.91
CA ARG A 68 4.53 -10.21 -1.88
C ARG A 68 4.51 -8.69 -2.01
N ILE A 69 3.38 -8.07 -1.67
CA ILE A 69 3.25 -6.62 -1.53
C ILE A 69 2.72 -6.31 -0.13
N PHE A 70 3.44 -5.48 0.61
CA PHE A 70 2.98 -4.98 1.92
C PHE A 70 2.86 -3.46 1.87
N GLY A 71 1.74 -2.92 2.35
CA GLY A 71 1.52 -1.49 2.48
C GLY A 71 1.44 -1.07 3.94
N THR A 72 2.36 -0.23 4.39
CA THR A 72 2.18 0.55 5.62
C THR A 72 1.31 1.76 5.29
N VAL A 73 0.11 1.87 5.86
CA VAL A 73 -0.95 2.81 5.43
C VAL A 73 -1.61 3.48 6.64
N ARG A 74 -2.10 4.72 6.47
CA ARG A 74 -2.95 5.36 7.50
C ARG A 74 -4.30 4.63 7.57
N THR A 75 -4.79 4.40 8.79
CA THR A 75 -6.11 3.84 9.08
C THR A 75 -7.09 4.93 9.51
N GLY A 76 -8.39 4.61 9.51
CA GLY A 76 -9.42 5.58 9.83
C GLY A 76 -10.84 5.09 9.58
N PRO A 77 -11.89 5.80 10.08
CA PRO A 77 -13.27 5.36 9.94
C PRO A 77 -13.71 5.18 8.47
N LYS A 78 -13.23 6.03 7.55
CA LYS A 78 -13.51 5.90 6.11
C LYS A 78 -12.62 4.88 5.38
N ARG A 79 -11.63 4.31 6.06
CA ARG A 79 -10.67 3.33 5.53
C ARG A 79 -10.99 1.96 6.13
N THR A 80 -12.20 1.48 5.84
CA THR A 80 -12.73 0.23 6.39
C THR A 80 -11.98 -0.98 5.85
N LYS A 81 -12.17 -2.13 6.51
CA LYS A 81 -11.58 -3.39 6.07
C LYS A 81 -12.03 -3.76 4.66
N GLU A 82 -13.30 -3.61 4.33
CA GLU A 82 -13.86 -3.94 3.00
C GLU A 82 -13.24 -3.09 1.91
N ARG A 83 -12.94 -1.83 2.23
CA ARG A 83 -12.25 -0.92 1.31
C ARG A 83 -10.81 -1.38 1.06
N PHE A 84 -10.09 -1.77 2.11
CA PHE A 84 -8.75 -2.36 1.96
C PHE A 84 -8.77 -3.71 1.23
N ASP A 85 -9.78 -4.57 1.45
CA ASP A 85 -9.92 -5.85 0.74
C ASP A 85 -10.12 -5.61 -0.76
N ASN A 86 -10.96 -4.65 -1.14
CA ASN A 86 -11.16 -4.27 -2.54
C ASN A 86 -9.91 -3.63 -3.14
N PHE A 87 -9.22 -2.79 -2.37
CA PHE A 87 -7.96 -2.19 -2.78
C PHE A 87 -6.86 -3.25 -3.00
N ALA A 88 -6.79 -4.29 -2.15
CA ALA A 88 -5.87 -5.42 -2.31
C ALA A 88 -6.05 -6.12 -3.66
N LYS A 89 -7.30 -6.34 -4.08
CA LYS A 89 -7.63 -6.94 -5.39
C LYS A 89 -7.18 -6.06 -6.56
N LYS A 90 -7.29 -4.73 -6.42
CA LYS A 90 -6.77 -3.79 -7.43
C LYS A 90 -5.25 -3.86 -7.53
N LEU A 91 -4.54 -3.94 -6.40
CA LEU A 91 -3.09 -4.13 -6.37
C LEU A 91 -2.67 -5.48 -6.99
N GLU A 92 -3.39 -6.56 -6.70
CA GLU A 92 -3.16 -7.87 -7.30
C GLU A 92 -3.36 -7.82 -8.83
N ALA A 93 -4.43 -7.19 -9.30
CA ALA A 93 -4.67 -7.02 -10.73
C ALA A 93 -3.54 -6.21 -11.40
N ALA A 94 -3.11 -5.11 -10.80
CA ALA A 94 -2.00 -4.30 -11.29
C ALA A 94 -0.68 -5.08 -11.32
N TRP A 95 -0.41 -5.92 -10.32
CA TRP A 95 0.73 -6.82 -10.34
C TRP A 95 0.69 -7.71 -11.59
N TYR A 96 -0.41 -8.44 -11.81
CA TYR A 96 -0.51 -9.37 -12.95
C TYR A 96 -0.49 -8.66 -14.30
N GLU A 97 -1.08 -7.48 -14.41
CA GLU A 97 -0.97 -6.63 -15.61
C GLU A 97 0.50 -6.35 -15.94
N VAL A 98 1.28 -5.88 -14.96
CA VAL A 98 2.67 -5.47 -15.19
C VAL A 98 3.61 -6.65 -15.39
N VAL A 99 3.49 -7.69 -14.56
CA VAL A 99 4.41 -8.83 -14.67
C VAL A 99 4.13 -9.69 -15.88
N ASN A 100 2.90 -9.73 -16.40
CA ASN A 100 2.59 -10.44 -17.65
C ASN A 100 2.72 -9.54 -18.89
N GLY A 101 2.78 -8.22 -18.69
CA GLY A 101 2.95 -7.22 -19.72
C GLY A 101 4.38 -7.13 -20.27
N PRO A 102 4.64 -6.08 -21.06
CA PRO A 102 5.92 -5.91 -21.74
C PRO A 102 7.08 -5.65 -20.77
N LYS A 103 8.27 -6.09 -21.16
CA LYS A 103 9.50 -5.90 -20.38
C LYS A 103 10.16 -4.54 -20.63
N GLN A 104 9.80 -3.86 -21.72
CA GLN A 104 10.31 -2.55 -22.12
C GLN A 104 9.19 -1.74 -22.77
N ALA A 105 9.32 -0.41 -22.79
CA ALA A 105 8.38 0.48 -23.45
C ALA A 105 8.24 0.15 -24.94
N GLY A 106 7.00 0.18 -25.45
CA GLY A 106 6.69 -0.09 -26.87
C GLY A 106 6.64 -1.57 -27.26
N GLN A 107 7.02 -2.51 -26.39
CA GLN A 107 6.78 -3.93 -26.63
C GLN A 107 5.31 -4.26 -26.37
N THR A 108 4.71 -5.15 -27.17
CA THR A 108 3.30 -5.56 -27.02
C THR A 108 3.15 -6.83 -26.20
N ASN A 109 4.12 -7.75 -26.26
CA ASN A 109 3.99 -9.10 -25.71
C ASN A 109 5.19 -9.47 -24.82
N GLY A 110 4.96 -9.62 -23.52
CA GLY A 110 5.92 -10.22 -22.58
C GLY A 110 5.90 -11.75 -22.54
N ALA A 111 5.08 -12.38 -23.39
CA ALA A 111 4.89 -13.82 -23.42
C ALA A 111 6.06 -14.52 -24.11
N SER A 112 7.05 -14.92 -23.31
CA SER A 112 8.15 -15.79 -23.69
C SER A 112 7.63 -17.22 -23.97
N GLY A 113 7.01 -17.44 -25.12
CA GLY A 113 6.56 -18.76 -25.57
C GLY A 113 5.95 -18.73 -26.97
N HIS A 114 6.29 -19.73 -27.80
CA HIS A 114 5.65 -19.96 -29.10
C HIS A 114 4.12 -20.05 -28.91
N GLY A 115 3.39 -19.00 -29.27
CA GLY A 115 1.92 -18.92 -29.15
C GLY A 115 1.39 -17.95 -28.08
N GLY A 116 2.25 -17.24 -27.35
CA GLY A 116 1.83 -16.21 -26.40
C GLY A 116 1.31 -16.73 -25.06
N GLU A 117 1.26 -18.04 -24.85
CA GLU A 117 0.88 -18.62 -23.55
C GLU A 117 2.10 -18.77 -22.64
N LEU A 118 1.99 -18.28 -21.40
CA LEU A 118 3.02 -18.47 -20.37
C LEU A 118 3.10 -19.94 -19.95
N SER A 119 4.32 -20.45 -19.84
CA SER A 119 4.56 -21.79 -19.29
C SER A 119 3.99 -21.91 -17.87
N LYS A 120 3.74 -23.15 -17.40
CA LYS A 120 3.28 -23.38 -16.02
C LYS A 120 4.29 -22.88 -15.00
N GLU A 121 5.58 -23.00 -15.30
CA GLU A 121 6.68 -22.55 -14.45
C GLU A 121 6.73 -21.02 -14.40
N ASP A 122 6.61 -20.34 -15.54
CA ASP A 122 6.53 -18.87 -15.59
C ASP A 122 5.33 -18.33 -14.82
N ARG A 123 4.16 -18.95 -14.98
CA ARG A 123 2.95 -18.59 -14.23
C ARG A 123 3.17 -18.76 -12.74
N ARG A 124 3.81 -19.85 -12.31
CA ARG A 124 4.12 -20.10 -10.90
C ARG A 124 5.10 -19.09 -10.35
N ALA A 125 6.16 -18.78 -11.10
CA ALA A 125 7.16 -17.79 -10.71
C ALA A 125 6.54 -16.41 -10.52
N ARG A 126 5.61 -16.00 -11.40
CA ARG A 126 4.92 -14.69 -11.36
C ARG A 126 3.78 -14.61 -10.35
N LYS A 127 3.41 -15.71 -9.69
CA LYS A 127 2.31 -15.73 -8.74
C LYS A 127 2.56 -14.75 -7.58
N LEU A 128 1.60 -13.87 -7.32
CA LEU A 128 1.58 -13.06 -6.11
C LEU A 128 1.03 -13.90 -4.95
N HIS A 129 1.75 -13.93 -3.84
CA HIS A 129 1.41 -14.77 -2.70
C HIS A 129 0.60 -14.05 -1.64
N ILE A 130 0.97 -12.81 -1.31
CA ILE A 130 0.36 -12.02 -0.24
C ILE A 130 0.27 -10.56 -0.69
N VAL A 131 -0.89 -9.96 -0.45
CA VAL A 131 -1.06 -8.51 -0.34
C VAL A 131 -1.53 -8.23 1.09
N GLY A 132 -0.77 -7.44 1.84
CA GLY A 132 -1.06 -7.14 3.24
C GLY A 132 -0.94 -5.66 3.56
N PHE A 133 -1.60 -5.22 4.62
CA PHE A 133 -1.55 -3.84 5.08
C PHE A 133 -1.33 -3.76 6.59
N GLU A 134 -0.51 -2.79 7.00
CA GLU A 134 -0.23 -2.47 8.39
C GLU A 134 -0.57 -1.00 8.64
N GLY A 135 -1.15 -0.70 9.80
CA GLY A 135 -1.52 0.67 10.17
C GLY A 135 -0.30 1.49 10.59
N VAL A 136 -0.11 2.68 10.02
CA VAL A 136 0.84 3.68 10.53
C VAL A 136 0.13 4.60 11.52
N ILE A 137 0.74 4.78 12.70
CA ILE A 137 0.18 5.60 13.78
C ILE A 137 0.66 7.05 13.75
N THR A 138 1.90 7.27 13.31
CA THR A 138 2.53 8.58 13.20
C THR A 138 3.76 8.47 12.30
N GLY A 139 4.29 9.59 11.86
CA GLY A 139 5.52 9.66 11.07
C GLY A 139 5.80 11.08 10.61
N ILE A 140 6.99 11.26 10.04
CA ILE A 140 7.37 12.46 9.31
C ILE A 140 7.81 12.01 7.92
N GLU A 141 7.34 12.69 6.89
CA GLU A 141 7.75 12.47 5.50
C GLU A 141 7.91 13.81 4.81
N ASN A 142 9.01 13.98 4.09
CA ASN A 142 9.35 15.24 3.41
C ASN A 142 9.23 16.46 4.35
N GLY A 143 9.66 16.31 5.60
CA GLY A 143 9.65 17.39 6.60
C GLY A 143 8.30 17.68 7.27
N VAL A 144 7.22 16.99 6.89
CA VAL A 144 5.89 17.20 7.48
C VAL A 144 5.40 16.01 8.30
N VAL A 145 4.79 16.30 9.45
CA VAL A 145 4.15 15.29 10.29
C VAL A 145 2.94 14.72 9.56
N LEU A 146 2.70 13.41 9.65
CA LEU A 146 1.55 12.79 9.01
C LEU A 146 0.22 13.33 9.55
N PRO A 147 -0.84 13.38 8.72
CA PRO A 147 -2.17 13.71 9.20
C PRO A 147 -2.58 12.72 10.30
N SER A 148 -3.23 13.24 11.34
CA SER A 148 -3.70 12.45 12.47
C SER A 148 -4.48 11.21 12.01
N VAL A 149 -4.20 10.07 12.64
CA VAL A 149 -5.01 8.85 12.48
C VAL A 149 -5.94 8.70 13.66
N SER A 150 -7.12 8.13 13.41
CA SER A 150 -7.98 7.69 14.49
C SER A 150 -7.51 6.34 15.00
N VAL A 151 -7.16 6.28 16.28
CA VAL A 151 -6.91 4.99 16.94
C VAL A 151 -8.28 4.44 17.28
N CYS A 152 -8.76 3.45 16.51
CA CYS A 152 -9.91 2.63 16.89
C CYS A 152 -9.49 1.75 18.09
N ILE A 153 -9.45 2.32 19.29
CA ILE A 153 -9.42 1.53 20.52
C ILE A 153 -10.89 1.24 20.83
N PRO A 154 -11.39 0.01 20.64
CA PRO A 154 -12.73 -0.33 21.11
C PRO A 154 -12.74 -0.12 22.63
N PRO A 155 -13.76 0.54 23.20
CA PRO A 155 -13.85 0.69 24.65
C PRO A 155 -13.84 -0.71 25.28
N LEU A 156 -12.91 -0.91 26.22
CA LEU A 156 -12.92 -2.07 27.12
C LEU A 156 -14.29 -2.07 27.82
N THR A 157 -15.24 -2.83 27.29
CA THR A 157 -16.47 -3.10 28.01
C THR A 157 -16.08 -3.86 29.26
N ALA A 158 -16.20 -3.19 30.41
CA ALA A 158 -15.96 -3.74 31.74
C ALA A 158 -17.07 -4.77 32.06
N GLY A 159 -17.10 -5.86 31.30
CA GLY A 159 -17.94 -7.02 31.55
C GLY A 159 -17.15 -8.02 32.37
N SER A 160 -17.43 -8.05 33.67
CA SER A 160 -17.09 -9.10 34.66
C SER A 160 -15.86 -9.96 34.35
N ALA A 161 -14.76 -9.64 35.00
CA ALA A 161 -13.64 -10.56 35.18
C ALA A 161 -14.14 -11.85 35.88
N SER A 162 -14.56 -12.84 35.10
CA SER A 162 -14.75 -14.20 35.58
C SER A 162 -13.54 -15.01 35.11
N SER A 163 -12.72 -15.40 36.09
CA SER A 163 -11.61 -16.37 36.05
C SER A 163 -10.76 -16.44 34.77
N MET A 164 -9.56 -15.86 34.89
CA MET A 164 -8.51 -15.75 33.88
C MET A 164 -7.76 -17.08 33.59
N HIS A 165 -8.47 -18.20 33.43
CA HIS A 165 -7.84 -19.49 33.13
C HIS A 165 -8.20 -20.16 31.81
N ASP A 166 -9.20 -19.70 31.04
CA ASP A 166 -9.66 -20.46 29.86
C ASP A 166 -9.89 -19.66 28.56
N ALA A 167 -9.11 -18.63 28.24
CA ALA A 167 -9.25 -18.00 26.91
C ALA A 167 -7.97 -17.40 26.31
N PRO A 168 -7.06 -18.19 25.69
CA PRO A 168 -5.94 -17.63 24.94
C PRO A 168 -6.29 -17.16 23.52
N LEU A 169 -7.42 -17.60 22.92
CA LEU A 169 -7.71 -17.31 21.50
C LEU A 169 -8.82 -16.29 21.24
N ALA A 170 -9.70 -16.03 22.21
CA ALA A 170 -10.76 -15.04 22.02
C ALA A 170 -10.24 -13.58 22.03
N TYR A 171 -9.07 -13.34 22.63
CA TYR A 171 -8.50 -12.00 22.77
C TYR A 171 -8.07 -11.39 21.42
N VAL A 172 -7.49 -12.20 20.52
CA VAL A 172 -7.00 -11.71 19.22
C VAL A 172 -8.15 -11.47 18.23
N ALA A 173 -9.24 -12.25 18.30
CA ALA A 173 -10.39 -12.08 17.42
C ALA A 173 -11.24 -10.84 17.76
N ARG A 174 -11.30 -10.44 19.04
CA ARG A 174 -12.20 -9.36 19.48
C ARG A 174 -11.74 -7.96 19.09
N VAL A 175 -10.45 -7.77 18.79
CA VAL A 175 -9.88 -6.48 18.37
C VAL A 175 -10.47 -5.99 17.03
N TRP A 176 -11.09 -6.87 16.23
CA TRP A 176 -11.59 -6.53 14.90
C TRP A 176 -13.12 -6.46 14.76
N ALA A 177 -13.90 -6.84 15.79
CA ALA A 177 -15.33 -7.10 15.63
C ALA A 177 -16.28 -5.98 16.15
N THR A 178 -15.78 -4.86 16.67
CA THR A 178 -16.65 -3.81 17.27
C THR A 178 -16.29 -2.39 16.81
N ALA A 179 -15.87 -2.25 15.56
CA ALA A 179 -15.41 -0.97 14.99
C ALA A 179 -16.53 -0.15 14.31
N ASP A 180 -17.81 -0.41 14.61
CA ASP A 180 -18.92 0.42 14.14
C ASP A 180 -19.39 1.31 15.31
N ASP A 181 -19.55 2.62 15.03
CA ASP A 181 -20.09 3.69 15.91
C ASP A 181 -19.17 4.46 16.87
N GLN A 182 -18.09 5.06 16.35
CA GLN A 182 -17.69 6.42 16.77
C GLN A 182 -17.07 7.20 15.59
N PRO A 183 -17.59 8.37 15.20
CA PRO A 183 -17.02 9.17 14.12
C PRO A 183 -15.83 9.98 14.64
N THR A 184 -14.65 9.37 14.77
CA THR A 184 -13.43 10.10 15.11
C THR A 184 -12.53 10.20 13.88
N GLN A 185 -12.60 11.37 13.24
CA GLN A 185 -11.68 12.02 12.30
C GLN A 185 -10.45 11.21 11.85
N ALA A 186 -10.58 10.49 10.73
CA ALA A 186 -9.44 10.29 9.83
C ALA A 186 -9.53 11.16 8.57
N ASP A 187 -10.41 12.17 8.59
CA ASP A 187 -10.79 12.96 7.40
C ASP A 187 -10.19 14.36 7.40
N ASN A 188 -9.14 14.60 8.20
CA ASN A 188 -8.51 15.91 8.29
C ASN A 188 -7.49 16.15 7.16
N GLU A 189 -7.50 15.38 6.05
CA GLU A 189 -6.60 15.60 4.92
C GLU A 189 -6.65 17.03 4.41
N GLY A 190 -7.84 17.63 4.31
CA GLY A 190 -8.00 19.02 3.88
C GLY A 190 -7.36 20.01 4.84
N THR A 191 -7.63 19.87 6.15
CA THR A 191 -7.01 20.69 7.20
C THR A 191 -5.49 20.53 7.18
N TRP A 192 -5.00 19.29 7.10
CA TRP A 192 -3.56 19.01 7.05
C TRP A 192 -2.90 19.62 5.81
N LEU A 193 -3.53 19.54 4.64
CA LEU A 193 -3.02 20.18 3.42
C LEU A 193 -2.97 21.70 3.56
N LYS A 194 -4.01 22.31 4.14
CA LYS A 194 -4.08 23.76 4.39
C LYS A 194 -2.99 24.19 5.37
N ASP A 195 -2.82 23.47 6.47
CA ASP A 195 -1.86 23.78 7.54
C ASP A 195 -0.40 23.70 7.05
N ASN A 196 -0.10 22.79 6.13
CA ASN A 196 1.26 22.62 5.59
C ASN A 196 1.50 23.38 4.27
N MET A 197 0.51 24.11 3.75
CA MET A 197 0.61 24.78 2.44
C MET A 197 1.75 25.80 2.37
N ALA A 198 2.00 26.52 3.47
CA ALA A 198 3.10 27.49 3.53
C ALA A 198 4.46 26.79 3.36
N PHE A 199 4.66 25.66 4.06
CA PHE A 199 5.86 24.85 3.93
C PHE A 199 6.01 24.29 2.50
N PHE A 200 4.92 23.76 1.91
CA PHE A 200 4.96 23.24 0.54
C PHE A 200 5.37 24.30 -0.49
N LYS A 201 4.86 25.52 -0.35
CA LYS A 201 5.25 26.65 -1.19
C LYS A 201 6.70 27.04 -0.99
N GLU A 202 7.17 27.08 0.26
CA GLU A 202 8.58 27.35 0.55
C GLU A 202 9.50 26.32 -0.11
N GLN A 203 9.21 25.01 0.02
CA GLN A 203 9.99 23.95 -0.64
C GLN A 203 9.99 24.12 -2.17
N ALA A 204 8.84 24.37 -2.77
CA ALA A 204 8.72 24.50 -4.22
C ALA A 204 9.39 25.78 -4.78
N GLU A 205 9.23 26.91 -4.10
CA GLU A 205 9.57 28.25 -4.62
C GLU A 205 10.95 28.72 -4.15
N VAL A 206 11.30 28.47 -2.88
CA VAL A 206 12.59 28.91 -2.29
C VAL A 206 13.66 27.86 -2.54
N TYR A 207 13.36 26.59 -2.26
CA TYR A 207 14.33 25.50 -2.41
C TYR A 207 14.33 24.86 -3.80
N SER A 208 13.42 25.27 -4.70
CA SER A 208 13.27 24.70 -6.04
C SER A 208 13.13 23.18 -6.03
N ASP A 209 12.49 22.62 -5.00
CA ASP A 209 12.28 21.20 -4.86
C ASP A 209 11.20 20.73 -5.86
N GLN A 210 11.64 20.02 -6.91
CA GLN A 210 10.78 19.58 -8.01
C GLN A 210 9.59 18.72 -7.54
N PRO A 211 9.78 17.69 -6.69
CA PRO A 211 8.67 16.98 -6.07
C PRO A 211 7.59 17.88 -5.43
N PHE A 212 7.97 18.97 -4.76
CA PHE A 212 7.00 19.93 -4.19
C PHE A 212 6.36 20.83 -5.25
N GLN A 213 7.09 21.19 -6.31
CA GLN A 213 6.48 21.89 -7.46
C GLN A 213 5.41 21.03 -8.13
N ASP A 214 5.68 19.73 -8.29
CA ASP A 214 4.75 18.75 -8.84
C ASP A 214 3.55 18.55 -7.91
N LEU A 215 3.74 18.55 -6.58
CA LEU A 215 2.65 18.57 -5.60
C LEU A 215 1.74 19.79 -5.80
N LEU A 216 2.28 21.01 -5.88
CA LEU A 216 1.47 22.23 -6.04
C LEU A 216 0.75 22.26 -7.39
N LYS A 217 1.35 21.69 -8.43
CA LYS A 217 0.67 21.47 -9.70
C LYS A 217 -0.47 20.47 -9.56
N GLU A 218 -0.22 19.31 -8.94
CA GLU A 218 -1.21 18.26 -8.72
C GLU A 218 -2.42 18.79 -7.92
N LEU A 219 -2.20 19.49 -6.81
CA LEU A 219 -3.26 20.07 -5.99
C LEU A 219 -4.14 21.07 -6.77
N ARG A 220 -3.55 21.77 -7.75
CA ARG A 220 -4.32 22.61 -8.67
C ARG A 220 -5.04 21.75 -9.69
N GLU A 221 -4.42 20.78 -10.33
CA GLU A 221 -5.00 20.11 -11.50
C GLU A 221 -6.03 19.02 -11.15
N ARG A 222 -5.91 18.38 -9.99
CA ARG A 222 -6.81 17.32 -9.52
C ARG A 222 -8.06 17.89 -8.83
N PRO A 223 -9.27 17.77 -9.42
CA PRO A 223 -10.47 18.39 -8.84
C PRO A 223 -10.88 17.83 -7.47
N ASP A 224 -10.57 16.56 -7.21
CA ASP A 224 -10.82 15.89 -5.94
C ASP A 224 -9.91 16.42 -4.82
N LEU A 225 -8.62 16.67 -5.11
CA LEU A 225 -7.70 17.30 -4.15
C LEU A 225 -7.92 18.79 -3.99
N ARG A 226 -8.24 19.51 -5.09
CA ARG A 226 -8.49 20.95 -5.05
C ARG A 226 -9.60 21.31 -4.08
N LYS A 227 -10.69 20.53 -4.07
CA LYS A 227 -11.82 20.68 -3.15
C LYS A 227 -11.44 20.54 -1.67
N LEU A 228 -10.31 19.90 -1.35
CA LEU A 228 -9.85 19.76 0.03
C LEU A 228 -9.19 21.04 0.56
N ILE A 229 -8.68 21.90 -0.34
CA ILE A 229 -7.95 23.12 0.01
C ILE A 229 -8.74 24.42 -0.26
N GLU A 230 -9.88 24.33 -0.95
CA GLU A 230 -10.89 25.40 -1.04
C GLU A 230 -11.65 25.55 0.29
#